data_AF-A0A2A5M869-F1
#
_entry.id   AF-A0A2A5M869-F1
#
_cell.length_a   1.000
_cell.length_b   1.000
_cell.length_c   1.000
_cell.angle_alpha   90.00
_cell.angle_beta   90.00
_cell.angle_gamma   90.00
#
_symmetry.space_group_name_H-M   'P 1'
#
loop_
_entity.id
_entity.type
_entity.pdbx_description
1 polymer ?
#
loop_
_entity_poly.entity_id
_entity_poly.type
_entity_poly.pdbx_seq_one_letter_code
_entity_poly.pdbx_strand_id
1 'polypeptide(L)'
;LENPYIVQIAGGDKEVLKKAVQMLNEMDFVDGIDFNCGCPVNKVVKQCAGSALLENLELFKNLVGVIKENNKKSLTSVKFRLGFNEKYPEKMAKICESLGVDFVSIHGRT
;
A
#
# COMPACT_ATOMS: atom_id res chain seq x y z
N LEU A 1 -16.32 -9.56 15.72
CA LEU A 1 -15.47 -8.80 14.79
C LEU A 1 -14.04 -9.27 14.98
N GLU A 2 -13.29 -9.46 13.91
CA GLU A 2 -11.86 -9.80 14.00
C GLU A 2 -11.12 -8.63 14.65
N ASN A 3 -10.11 -8.90 15.48
CA ASN A 3 -9.30 -7.89 16.14
C ASN A 3 -7.83 -8.36 16.17
N PRO A 4 -6.88 -7.64 15.53
CA PRO A 4 -7.09 -6.38 14.80
C PRO A 4 -7.78 -6.57 13.45
N TYR A 5 -8.64 -5.63 13.07
CA TYR A 5 -9.26 -5.55 11.74
C TYR A 5 -8.51 -4.55 10.84
N ILE A 6 -7.83 -5.08 9.82
CA ILE A 6 -7.00 -4.28 8.90
C ILE A 6 -7.64 -4.26 7.53
N VAL A 7 -7.94 -3.06 7.02
CA VAL A 7 -8.55 -2.90 5.70
C VAL A 7 -7.46 -2.73 4.64
N GLN A 8 -7.42 -3.63 3.67
CA GLN A 8 -6.56 -3.49 2.50
C GLN A 8 -7.22 -2.63 1.43
N ILE A 9 -6.52 -1.58 0.97
CA ILE A 9 -6.93 -0.69 -0.11
C ILE A 9 -5.97 -0.77 -1.31
N ALA A 10 -6.44 -0.37 -2.49
CA ALA A 10 -5.65 -0.29 -3.71
C ALA A 10 -6.02 0.97 -4.49
N GLY A 11 -5.04 1.59 -5.16
CA GLY A 11 -5.26 2.78 -5.97
C GLY A 11 -3.96 3.32 -6.56
N GLY A 12 -4.06 4.09 -7.65
CA GLY A 12 -2.94 4.74 -8.33
C GLY A 12 -2.98 6.28 -8.26
N ASP A 13 -4.05 6.85 -7.67
CA ASP A 13 -4.27 8.29 -7.58
C ASP A 13 -4.18 8.76 -6.12
N LYS A 14 -3.41 9.84 -5.90
CA LYS A 14 -3.13 10.38 -4.57
C LYS A 14 -4.39 10.90 -3.87
N GLU A 15 -5.25 11.63 -4.58
CA GLU A 15 -6.45 12.24 -4.01
C GLU A 15 -7.51 11.20 -3.67
N VAL A 16 -7.64 10.16 -4.49
CA VAL A 16 -8.53 9.02 -4.22
C VAL A 16 -8.06 8.25 -2.99
N LEU A 17 -6.76 7.93 -2.88
CA LEU A 17 -6.23 7.23 -1.69
C LEU A 17 -6.39 8.06 -0.43
N LYS A 18 -6.13 9.37 -0.48
CA LYS A 18 -6.32 10.27 0.65
C LYS A 18 -7.77 10.25 1.14
N LYS A 19 -8.75 10.35 0.23
CA LYS A 19 -10.18 10.26 0.58
C LYS A 19 -10.53 8.91 1.19
N ALA A 20 -10.02 7.81 0.64
CA ALA A 20 -10.24 6.46 1.19
C ALA A 20 -9.71 6.34 2.62
N VAL A 21 -8.49 6.82 2.88
CA VAL A 21 -7.89 6.84 4.22
C VAL A 21 -8.70 7.70 5.19
N GLN A 22 -9.16 8.87 4.75
CA GLN A 22 -10.05 9.73 5.56
C GLN A 22 -11.36 9.02 5.93
N MET A 23 -11.99 8.32 4.99
CA MET A 23 -13.19 7.54 5.28
C MET A 23 -12.93 6.42 6.29
N LEU A 24 -11.81 5.71 6.16
CA LEU A 24 -11.43 4.65 7.09
C LEU A 24 -11.11 5.18 8.48
N ASN A 25 -10.52 6.38 8.59
CA ASN A 25 -10.25 7.02 9.87
C ASN A 25 -11.51 7.19 10.73
N GLU A 26 -12.65 7.48 10.12
CA GLU A 26 -13.94 7.67 10.80
C GLU A 26 -14.61 6.33 11.24
N MET A 27 -14.01 5.18 10.89
CA MET A 27 -14.56 3.86 11.24
C MET A 27 -13.85 3.30 12.47
N ASP A 28 -14.45 3.41 13.65
CA ASP A 28 -13.82 3.02 14.93
C ASP A 28 -13.42 1.54 15.01
N PHE A 29 -14.08 0.66 14.26
CA PHE A 29 -13.78 -0.77 14.23
C PHE A 29 -12.58 -1.15 13.33
N VAL A 30 -11.97 -0.18 12.64
CA VAL A 30 -10.80 -0.39 11.79
C VAL A 30 -9.53 -0.03 12.58
N ASP A 31 -8.66 -1.02 12.79
CA ASP A 31 -7.44 -0.88 13.59
C ASP A 31 -6.23 -0.47 12.75
N GLY A 32 -6.27 -0.75 11.44
CA GLY A 32 -5.18 -0.46 10.52
C GLY A 32 -5.56 -0.44 9.05
N ILE A 33 -4.63 0.05 8.23
CA ILE A 33 -4.76 0.13 6.78
C ILE A 33 -3.58 -0.61 6.13
N ASP A 34 -3.87 -1.48 5.17
CA ASP A 34 -2.86 -2.12 4.31
C ASP A 34 -2.96 -1.57 2.88
N PHE A 35 -1.81 -1.35 2.23
CA PHE A 35 -1.78 -0.91 0.84
C PHE A 35 -1.36 -2.04 -0.11
N ASN A 36 -2.24 -2.37 -1.06
CA ASN A 36 -1.98 -3.38 -2.07
C ASN A 36 -1.16 -2.83 -3.25
N CYS A 37 0.10 -3.23 -3.29
CA CYS A 37 1.05 -2.96 -4.38
C CYS A 37 1.45 -4.25 -5.12
N GLY A 38 0.64 -5.32 -5.03
CA GLY A 38 1.02 -6.65 -5.51
C GLY A 38 0.01 -7.35 -6.43
N CYS A 39 -1.18 -6.79 -6.62
CA CYS A 39 -2.20 -7.41 -7.47
C CYS A 39 -1.84 -7.26 -8.96
N PRO A 40 -1.70 -8.37 -9.72
CA PRO A 40 -1.38 -8.33 -11.16
C PRO A 40 -2.62 -8.29 -12.05
N VAL A 41 -3.83 -8.23 -11.49
CA VAL A 41 -5.08 -8.29 -12.27
C VAL A 41 -5.14 -7.09 -13.20
N ASN A 42 -5.35 -7.33 -14.49
CA ASN A 42 -5.35 -6.32 -15.56
C ASN A 42 -6.19 -5.07 -15.25
N LYS A 43 -7.36 -5.23 -14.59
CA LYS A 43 -8.22 -4.10 -14.21
C LYS A 43 -7.54 -3.14 -13.21
N VAL A 44 -6.73 -3.67 -12.30
CA VAL A 44 -5.99 -2.90 -11.28
C VAL A 44 -4.74 -2.27 -11.88
N VAL A 45 -4.01 -3.04 -12.70
CA VAL A 45 -2.80 -2.57 -13.41
C VAL A 45 -3.12 -1.40 -14.35
N LYS A 46 -4.23 -1.46 -15.10
CA LYS A 46 -4.68 -0.38 -15.99
C LYS A 46 -5.01 0.94 -15.27
N GLN A 47 -5.16 0.92 -13.95
CA GLN A 47 -5.40 2.11 -13.12
C GLN A 47 -4.10 2.61 -12.44
N CYS A 48 -2.93 2.14 -12.91
CA CYS A 48 -1.63 2.42 -12.29
C CYS A 48 -1.59 2.01 -10.81
N ALA A 49 -2.23 0.91 -10.45
CA ALA A 49 -2.32 0.37 -9.09
C ALA A 49 -1.79 -1.07 -9.02
N GLY A 50 -1.69 -1.64 -7.82
CA GLY A 50 -1.24 -3.02 -7.64
C GLY A 50 0.21 -3.18 -8.12
N SER A 51 0.51 -4.25 -8.87
CA SER A 51 1.88 -4.55 -9.29
C SER A 51 2.46 -3.53 -10.30
N ALA A 52 1.62 -2.71 -10.94
CA ALA A 52 2.08 -1.63 -11.83
C ALA A 52 2.92 -0.58 -11.08
N LEU A 53 2.66 -0.40 -9.78
CA LEU A 53 3.42 0.51 -8.93
C LEU A 53 4.88 0.05 -8.77
N LEU A 54 5.16 -1.23 -8.96
CA LEU A 54 6.50 -1.76 -8.77
C LEU A 54 7.43 -1.27 -9.88
N GLU A 55 6.92 -0.95 -11.07
CA GLU A 55 7.73 -0.38 -12.18
C GLU A 55 8.06 1.11 -11.99
N ASN A 56 7.34 1.81 -11.09
CA ASN A 56 7.56 3.22 -10.79
C ASN A 56 7.70 3.44 -9.29
N LEU A 57 8.92 3.26 -8.78
CA LEU A 57 9.23 3.38 -7.35
C LEU A 57 8.98 4.79 -6.78
N GLU A 58 9.06 5.83 -7.61
CA GLU A 58 8.74 7.18 -7.18
C GLU A 58 7.23 7.32 -6.94
N LEU A 59 6.40 6.79 -7.83
CA LEU A 59 4.95 6.74 -7.62
C LEU A 59 4.61 5.88 -6.40
N PHE A 60 5.19 4.69 -6.27
CA PHE A 60 5.02 3.83 -5.09
C PHE A 60 5.33 4.58 -3.79
N LYS A 61 6.50 5.22 -3.70
CA LYS A 61 6.90 6.02 -2.53
C LYS A 61 5.89 7.11 -2.22
N ASN A 62 5.48 7.85 -3.23
CA ASN A 62 4.50 8.94 -3.08
C ASN A 62 3.14 8.44 -2.56
N LEU A 63 2.63 7.33 -3.08
CA LEU A 63 1.32 6.80 -2.66
C LEU A 63 1.36 6.19 -1.25
N VAL A 64 2.44 5.48 -0.90
CA VAL A 64 2.66 4.99 0.47
C VAL A 64 2.76 6.16 1.45
N GLY A 65 3.48 7.23 1.07
CA GLY A 65 3.58 8.46 1.86
C GLY A 65 2.22 9.10 2.13
N VAL A 66 1.38 9.26 1.10
CA VAL A 66 0.02 9.79 1.25
C VAL A 66 -0.79 8.97 2.25
N ILE A 67 -0.72 7.63 2.20
CA ILE A 67 -1.43 6.77 3.13
C ILE A 67 -0.90 6.99 4.56
N LYS A 68 0.42 6.91 4.76
CA LYS A 68 0.99 7.02 6.11
C LYS A 68 0.78 8.42 6.74
N GLU A 69 0.91 9.49 5.95
CA GLU A 69 0.70 10.87 6.41
C GLU A 69 -0.75 11.15 6.83
N ASN A 70 -1.73 10.47 6.21
CA ASN A 70 -3.15 10.72 6.47
C ASN A 70 -3.80 9.65 7.37
N ASN A 71 -3.13 8.53 7.64
CA ASN A 71 -3.67 7.45 8.46
C ASN A 71 -3.62 7.84 9.95
N LYS A 72 -4.78 7.81 10.62
CA LYS A 72 -4.91 8.00 12.07
C LYS A 72 -5.07 6.67 12.82
N LYS A 73 -5.12 5.54 12.12
CA LYS A 73 -5.20 4.21 12.71
C LYS A 73 -3.86 3.78 13.29
N SER A 74 -3.91 2.79 14.18
CA SER A 74 -2.73 2.32 14.92
C SER A 74 -1.68 1.64 14.04
N LEU A 75 -2.09 1.06 12.90
CA LEU A 75 -1.23 0.28 12.03
C LEU A 75 -1.34 0.72 10.56
N THR A 76 -0.20 0.81 9.88
CA THR A 76 -0.08 0.90 8.42
C THR A 76 0.80 -0.25 7.93
N SER A 77 0.32 -1.01 6.95
CA SER A 77 1.11 -2.04 6.27
C SER A 77 1.11 -1.86 4.76
N VAL A 78 2.10 -2.45 4.09
CA VAL A 78 2.17 -2.48 2.62
C VAL A 78 2.45 -3.91 2.17
N LYS A 79 1.68 -4.38 1.19
CA LYS A 79 1.85 -5.69 0.59
C LYS A 79 2.28 -5.59 -0.86
N PHE A 80 3.43 -6.18 -1.20
CA PHE A 80 3.97 -6.18 -2.57
C PHE A 80 4.56 -7.53 -3.00
N ARG A 81 4.99 -7.59 -4.25
CA ARG A 81 5.71 -8.72 -4.88
C ARG A 81 7.21 -8.47 -4.91
N LEU A 82 8.01 -9.43 -5.36
CA LEU A 82 9.47 -9.24 -5.50
C LEU A 82 9.83 -8.11 -6.47
N GLY A 83 8.90 -7.77 -7.37
CA GLY A 83 9.04 -6.77 -8.43
C GLY A 83 8.07 -7.12 -9.57
N PHE A 84 8.22 -6.47 -10.72
CA PHE A 84 7.42 -6.76 -11.92
C PHE A 84 8.31 -7.36 -13.03
N ASN A 85 9.05 -6.52 -13.74
CA ASN A 85 10.06 -6.94 -14.72
C ASN A 85 11.41 -7.24 -14.05
N GLU A 86 11.84 -6.35 -13.17
CA GLU A 86 13.04 -6.50 -12.34
C GLU A 86 12.64 -6.74 -10.88
N LYS A 87 13.52 -7.37 -10.11
CA LYS A 87 13.31 -7.66 -8.68
C LYS A 87 14.13 -6.72 -7.82
N TYR A 88 13.47 -6.02 -6.90
CA TYR A 88 14.13 -5.12 -5.92
C TYR A 88 13.35 -5.04 -4.60
N PRO A 89 13.04 -6.19 -3.96
CA PRO A 89 12.23 -6.22 -2.74
C PRO A 89 12.88 -5.43 -1.59
N GLU A 90 14.20 -5.46 -1.47
CA GLU A 90 14.95 -4.71 -0.45
C GLU A 90 14.81 -3.19 -0.60
N LYS A 91 14.82 -2.69 -1.84
CA LYS A 91 14.65 -1.25 -2.11
C LYS A 91 13.25 -0.79 -1.75
N MET A 92 12.24 -1.59 -2.08
CA MET A 92 10.85 -1.31 -1.71
C MET A 92 10.65 -1.34 -0.20
N ALA A 93 11.23 -2.33 0.48
CA ALA A 93 11.20 -2.43 1.94
C ALA A 93 11.86 -1.21 2.61
N LYS A 94 13.03 -0.76 2.13
CA LYS A 94 13.71 0.45 2.64
C LYS A 94 12.89 1.73 2.39
N ILE A 95 12.17 1.82 1.28
CA ILE A 95 11.24 2.93 1.04
C ILE A 95 10.13 2.92 2.10
N CYS A 96 9.48 1.77 2.34
CA CYS A 96 8.46 1.62 3.36
C CYS A 96 8.97 1.97 4.76
N GLU A 97 10.16 1.46 5.13
CA GLU A 97 10.84 1.78 6.39
C GLU A 97 11.07 3.29 6.53
N SER A 98 11.60 3.95 5.48
CA SER A 98 11.87 5.39 5.50
C SER A 98 10.63 6.27 5.66
N LEU A 99 9.45 5.73 5.32
CA LEU A 99 8.16 6.40 5.47
C LEU A 99 7.48 6.06 6.81
N GLY A 100 8.04 5.13 7.61
CA GLY A 100 7.46 4.71 8.88
C GLY A 100 6.31 3.71 8.74
N VAL A 101 6.27 2.90 7.67
CA VAL A 101 5.34 1.77 7.56
C VAL A 101 5.66 0.73 8.65
N ASP A 102 4.63 0.21 9.31
CA ASP A 102 4.80 -0.66 10.49
C ASP A 102 5.14 -2.10 10.10
N PHE A 103 4.54 -2.61 9.01
CA PHE A 103 4.81 -3.96 8.49
C PHE A 103 4.82 -4.02 6.97
N VAL A 104 5.66 -4.90 6.44
CA VAL A 104 5.72 -5.22 5.02
C VAL A 104 5.44 -6.69 4.81
N SER A 105 4.52 -7.01 3.89
CA SER A 105 4.24 -8.37 3.45
C SER A 105 4.69 -8.59 2.01
N ILE A 106 5.57 -9.57 1.79
CA ILE A 106 6.13 -9.85 0.46
C ILE A 106 5.59 -11.20 -0.05
N HIS A 107 4.89 -11.16 -1.18
CA HIS A 107 4.62 -12.37 -1.95
C HIS A 107 5.87 -12.70 -2.78
N GLY A 108 6.52 -13.84 -2.50
CA GLY A 108 7.75 -14.31 -3.16
C GLY A 108 7.63 -14.68 -4.64
N ARG A 109 6.81 -13.97 -5.42
CA ARG A 109 6.66 -14.09 -6.88
C ARG A 109 6.73 -12.69 -7.50
N THR A 110 6.93 -12.63 -8.82
CA THR A 110 6.75 -11.42 -9.65
C THR A 110 5.33 -11.34 -10.18
#